data_AF-A0AAU2WX04-F1
#
_entry.id   AF-A0AAU2WX04-F1
#
_cell.length_a   1.000
_cell.length_b   1.000
_cell.length_c   1.000
_cell.angle_alpha   90.00
_cell.angle_beta   90.00
_cell.angle_gamma   90.00
#
_symmetry.space_group_name_H-M   'P 1'
#
loop_
_entity.id
_entity.type
_entity.pdbx_description
1 polymer ?
#
loop_
_entity_poly.entity_id
_entity_poly.type
_entity_poly.pdbx_seq_one_letter_code
_entity_poly.pdbx_strand_id
1 'polypeptide(L)'
;MTHHPTAENHHNWWLTAWGNWRRLHAVPAAVLTPEQHNEAIEEAEPIVRFAACGTRMRFAVPGMLSRFGKRRCVPCCRRLGIPGGRGTPVNERDTLAIDIDVRVPDFGRQP
;
A
#
# COMPACT_ATOMS: atom_id res chain seq x y z
N MET A 1 -4.73 0.86 11.81
CA MET A 1 -4.37 1.52 10.53
C MET A 1 -2.88 1.82 10.47
N THR A 2 -2.07 0.96 9.85
CA THR A 2 -0.60 1.08 9.87
C THR A 2 -0.01 0.60 8.53
N HIS A 3 1.20 1.06 8.21
CA HIS A 3 2.00 0.54 7.08
C HIS A 3 3.07 -0.47 7.54
N HIS A 4 3.07 -0.80 8.84
CA HIS A 4 4.03 -1.69 9.49
C HIS A 4 3.67 -3.16 9.25
N PRO A 5 4.63 -4.08 9.43
CA PRO A 5 4.46 -5.51 9.16
C PRO A 5 3.69 -6.21 10.28
N THR A 6 2.38 -5.95 10.36
CA THR A 6 1.45 -6.68 11.23
C THR A 6 0.90 -7.92 10.53
N ALA A 7 0.25 -8.83 11.26
CA ALA A 7 -0.44 -9.98 10.67
C ALA A 7 -1.48 -9.54 9.61
N GLU A 8 -2.21 -8.45 9.89
CA GLU A 8 -3.22 -7.88 8.97
C GLU A 8 -2.59 -7.27 7.71
N ASN A 9 -1.34 -6.86 7.76
CA ASN A 9 -0.56 -6.44 6.60
C ASN A 9 0.25 -7.58 5.96
N HIS A 10 -0.05 -8.83 6.34
CA HIS A 10 0.66 -10.03 5.90
C HIS A 10 2.16 -9.98 6.19
N HIS A 11 2.57 -9.39 7.31
CA HIS A 11 3.97 -9.22 7.73
C HIS A 11 4.83 -8.44 6.72
N ASN A 12 4.23 -7.51 5.98
CA ASN A 12 4.92 -6.65 5.04
C ASN A 12 4.78 -5.16 5.41
N TRP A 13 5.84 -4.41 5.15
CA TRP A 13 5.80 -2.96 5.04
C TRP A 13 5.10 -2.56 3.74
N TRP A 14 4.17 -1.63 3.79
CA TRP A 14 3.48 -1.15 2.58
C TRP A 14 3.95 0.26 2.21
N LEU A 15 4.94 0.32 1.33
CA LEU A 15 5.69 1.53 1.00
C LEU A 15 5.43 1.98 -0.45
N THR A 16 5.74 3.24 -0.76
CA THR A 16 5.66 3.77 -2.14
C THR A 16 7.01 3.85 -2.79
N ALA A 17 7.10 3.76 -4.12
CA ALA A 17 8.35 4.05 -4.81
C ALA A 17 8.72 5.54 -4.64
N TRP A 18 9.98 5.81 -4.31
CA TRP A 18 10.52 7.17 -4.19
C TRP A 18 10.43 7.89 -5.53
N GLY A 19 9.88 9.10 -5.54
CA GLY A 19 9.64 9.89 -6.76
C GLY A 19 8.47 9.41 -7.63
N ASN A 20 7.93 8.19 -7.42
CA ASN A 20 6.79 7.65 -8.16
C ASN A 20 5.75 7.06 -7.21
N TRP A 21 5.00 7.96 -6.57
CA TRP A 21 4.05 7.71 -5.49
C TRP A 21 2.74 7.06 -5.97
N ARG A 22 2.76 6.25 -7.04
CA ARG A 22 1.55 5.73 -7.71
C ARG A 22 0.96 4.50 -7.04
N ARG A 23 1.80 3.63 -6.47
CA ARG A 23 1.38 2.33 -5.93
C ARG A 23 2.06 2.00 -4.61
N LEU A 24 1.36 1.22 -3.80
CA LEU A 24 1.90 0.59 -2.59
C LEU A 24 2.52 -0.76 -2.93
N HIS A 25 3.78 -0.94 -2.57
CA HIS A 25 4.51 -2.20 -2.69
C HIS A 25 4.68 -2.82 -1.30
N ALA A 26 4.52 -4.13 -1.25
CA ALA A 26 4.81 -4.91 -0.05
C ALA A 26 6.31 -5.19 0.01
N VAL A 27 6.99 -4.73 1.06
CA VAL A 27 8.39 -5.03 1.38
C VAL A 27 8.39 -5.97 2.59
N PRO A 28 8.93 -7.20 2.48
CA PRO A 28 8.89 -8.16 3.58
C PRO A 28 9.59 -7.65 4.85
N ALA A 29 9.04 -7.95 6.03
CA ALA A 29 9.69 -7.62 7.31
C ALA A 29 11.09 -8.23 7.43
N ALA A 30 11.31 -9.40 6.83
CA ALA A 30 12.59 -10.09 6.84
C ALA A 30 13.73 -9.31 6.16
N VAL A 31 13.42 -8.31 5.32
CA VAL A 31 14.43 -7.53 4.59
C VAL A 31 14.50 -6.07 5.04
N LEU A 32 13.66 -5.64 5.98
CA LEU A 32 13.63 -4.27 6.48
C LEU A 32 13.22 -4.29 7.96
N THR A 33 14.15 -3.99 8.85
CA THR A 33 13.84 -3.93 10.29
C THR A 33 13.14 -2.62 10.65
N PRO A 34 12.41 -2.56 11.78
CA PRO A 34 11.81 -1.32 12.27
C PRO A 34 12.83 -0.19 12.48
N GLU A 35 14.04 -0.52 12.94
CA GLU A 35 15.10 0.45 13.21
C GLU A 35 15.58 1.10 11.90
N GLN A 36 15.89 0.28 10.88
CA GLN A 36 16.27 0.76 9.54
C GLN A 36 15.16 1.60 8.89
N HIS A 37 13.91 1.22 9.13
CA HIS A 37 12.77 1.97 8.65
C HIS A 37 12.65 3.34 9.33
N ASN A 38 12.85 3.40 10.65
CA ASN A 38 12.78 4.64 11.43
C ASN A 38 13.94 5.58 11.09
N GLU A 39 15.15 5.07 11.01
CA GLU A 39 16.34 5.82 10.58
C GLU A 39 16.11 6.47 9.21
N ALA A 40 15.56 5.73 8.23
CA ALA A 40 15.24 6.30 6.91
C ALA A 40 14.18 7.41 6.96
N ILE A 41 13.24 7.37 7.91
CA ILE A 41 12.28 8.47 8.12
C ILE A 41 13.01 9.69 8.72
N GLU A 42 13.81 9.48 9.75
CA GLU A 42 14.52 10.53 10.49
C GLU A 42 15.50 11.28 9.59
N GLU A 43 16.27 10.56 8.78
CA GLU A 43 17.23 11.12 7.83
C GLU A 43 16.59 11.58 6.51
N ALA A 44 15.27 11.43 6.36
CA ALA A 44 14.53 11.71 5.12
C ALA A 44 15.10 11.00 3.88
N GLU A 45 15.67 9.81 4.07
CA GLU A 45 16.29 9.00 3.03
C GLU A 45 15.39 7.89 2.48
N PRO A 46 15.55 7.50 1.20
CA PRO A 46 14.81 6.38 0.66
C PRO A 46 15.38 5.02 1.08
N ILE A 47 14.48 4.08 1.36
CA ILE A 47 14.79 2.69 1.69
C ILE A 47 15.04 1.88 0.41
N VAL A 48 16.26 1.38 0.18
CA VAL A 48 16.56 0.51 -0.98
C VAL A 48 16.40 -0.96 -0.61
N ARG A 49 15.29 -1.58 -1.04
CA ARG A 49 14.98 -3.00 -0.75
C ARG A 49 14.27 -3.70 -1.91
N PHE A 50 14.03 -5.00 -1.76
CA PHE A 50 13.16 -5.77 -2.65
C PHE A 50 11.72 -5.76 -2.14
N ALA A 51 10.77 -5.48 -3.03
CA ALA A 51 9.37 -5.77 -2.78
C ALA A 51 9.06 -7.26 -3.03
N ALA A 52 7.93 -7.73 -2.52
CA ALA A 52 7.38 -9.06 -2.77
C ALA A 52 7.23 -9.35 -4.28
N CYS A 53 7.02 -8.33 -5.12
CA CYS A 53 6.99 -8.50 -6.57
C CYS A 53 8.36 -8.76 -7.22
N GLY A 54 9.45 -8.84 -6.45
CA GLY A 54 10.82 -9.04 -6.92
C GLY A 54 11.52 -7.77 -7.40
N THR A 55 10.81 -6.63 -7.45
CA THR A 55 11.42 -5.37 -7.87
C THR A 55 12.25 -4.76 -6.76
N ARG A 56 13.52 -4.46 -7.04
CA ARG A 56 14.38 -3.64 -6.18
C ARG A 56 14.24 -2.18 -6.56
N MET A 57 13.92 -1.32 -5.59
CA MET A 57 13.79 0.12 -5.82
C MET A 57 14.05 0.92 -4.54
N ARG A 58 14.11 2.24 -4.70
CA ARG A 58 14.08 3.22 -3.61
C ARG A 58 12.62 3.37 -3.16
N PHE A 59 12.34 3.12 -1.89
CA PHE A 59 11.03 3.27 -1.28
C PHE A 59 10.97 4.49 -0.37
N ALA A 60 9.80 5.11 -0.30
CA ALA A 60 9.45 6.18 0.60
C ALA A 60 8.33 5.71 1.53
N VAL A 61 8.34 6.19 2.77
CA VAL A 61 7.23 6.00 3.69
C VAL A 61 6.07 6.88 3.25
N PRO A 62 4.89 6.31 2.94
CA PRO A 62 3.77 7.11 2.52
C PRO A 62 3.18 7.90 3.70
N GLY A 63 2.98 9.21 3.51
CA GLY A 63 2.20 10.03 4.43
C GLY A 63 0.78 9.47 4.64
N MET A 64 0.12 9.85 5.74
CA MET A 64 -1.17 9.26 6.17
C MET A 64 -2.24 9.27 5.07
N LEU A 65 -2.51 10.42 4.45
CA LEU A 65 -3.48 10.55 3.36
C LEU A 65 -3.08 9.79 2.09
N SER A 66 -1.77 9.77 1.80
CA SER A 66 -1.21 9.04 0.68
C SER A 66 -1.40 7.52 0.80
N ARG A 67 -1.52 6.98 2.01
CA ARG A 67 -1.73 5.54 2.22
C ARG A 67 -3.09 5.09 1.74
N PHE A 68 -4.17 5.76 2.13
CA PHE A 68 -5.54 5.32 1.85
C PHE A 68 -5.92 5.36 0.36
N GLY A 69 -5.48 6.39 -0.36
CA GLY A 69 -5.89 6.58 -1.76
C GLY A 69 -5.16 5.69 -2.77
N LYS A 70 -3.98 5.14 -2.42
CA LYS A 70 -3.10 4.49 -3.38
C LYS A 70 -3.49 3.04 -3.64
N ARG A 71 -3.41 2.64 -4.91
CA ARG A 71 -3.61 1.23 -5.30
C ARG A 71 -2.42 0.39 -4.83
N ARG A 72 -2.68 -0.82 -4.36
CA ARG A 72 -1.63 -1.81 -4.15
C ARG A 72 -1.06 -2.30 -5.49
N CYS A 73 0.22 -2.64 -5.48
CA CYS A 73 0.89 -3.25 -6.61
C CYS A 73 0.29 -4.64 -6.86
N VAL A 74 -0.38 -4.81 -8.01
CA VAL A 74 -1.01 -6.09 -8.38
C VAL A 74 -0.03 -7.27 -8.36
N PRO A 75 1.21 -7.15 -8.88
CA PRO A 75 2.22 -8.19 -8.70
C PRO A 75 2.53 -8.55 -7.24
N CYS A 76 2.63 -7.58 -6.32
CA CYS A 76 2.81 -7.87 -4.89
C CYS A 76 1.61 -8.64 -4.34
N CYS A 77 0.38 -8.18 -4.64
CA CYS A 77 -0.85 -8.84 -4.20
C CYS A 77 -0.91 -10.31 -4.68
N ARG A 78 -0.61 -10.56 -5.96
CA ARG A 78 -0.56 -11.91 -6.53
C ARG A 78 0.46 -12.79 -5.81
N ARG A 79 1.67 -12.27 -5.55
CA ARG A 79 2.73 -13.04 -4.88
C ARG A 79 2.38 -13.40 -3.44
N LEU A 80 1.63 -12.53 -2.77
CA LEU A 80 1.16 -12.70 -1.40
C LEU A 80 -0.15 -13.50 -1.30
N GLY A 81 -0.81 -13.82 -2.43
CA GLY A 81 -2.09 -14.53 -2.44
C GLY A 81 -3.27 -13.68 -1.93
N ILE A 82 -3.20 -12.36 -2.04
CA ILE A 82 -4.23 -11.43 -1.55
C ILE A 82 -4.91 -10.69 -2.70
N PRO A 83 -6.16 -10.22 -2.53
CA PRO A 83 -6.80 -9.37 -3.52
C PRO A 83 -6.03 -8.06 -3.72
N GLY A 84 -6.11 -7.54 -4.94
CA GLY A 84 -5.73 -6.15 -5.21
C GLY A 84 -6.73 -5.20 -4.54
N GLY A 85 -6.33 -3.94 -4.36
CA GLY A 85 -7.20 -2.94 -3.72
C GLY A 85 -6.50 -1.62 -3.48
N ARG A 86 -7.10 -0.78 -2.63
CA ARG A 86 -6.54 0.52 -2.21
C ARG A 86 -6.14 0.46 -0.75
N GLY A 87 -5.17 1.27 -0.37
CA GLY A 87 -4.64 1.24 0.98
C GLY A 87 -3.83 -0.02 1.28
N THR A 88 -3.28 -0.05 2.49
CA THR A 88 -2.68 -1.25 3.05
C THR A 88 -3.79 -2.29 3.36
N PRO A 89 -3.51 -3.60 3.34
CA PRO A 89 -4.54 -4.61 3.59
C PRO A 89 -5.29 -4.44 4.92
N VAL A 90 -4.62 -3.96 5.97
CA VAL A 90 -5.29 -3.64 7.25
C VAL A 90 -6.40 -2.60 7.10
N ASN A 91 -6.30 -1.69 6.12
CA ASN A 91 -7.30 -0.66 5.89
C ASN A 91 -8.51 -1.16 5.08
N GLU A 92 -8.47 -2.38 4.53
CA GLU A 92 -9.60 -2.91 3.74
C GLU A 92 -10.76 -3.40 4.59
N ARG A 93 -10.52 -3.68 5.87
CA ARG A 93 -11.59 -4.01 6.82
C ARG A 93 -12.61 -2.87 6.97
N ASP A 94 -12.22 -1.63 6.63
CA ASP A 94 -13.11 -0.47 6.68
C ASP A 94 -13.76 -0.12 5.32
N THR A 95 -13.25 -0.60 4.18
CA THR A 95 -13.79 -0.24 2.86
C THR A 95 -14.90 -1.16 2.36
N LEU A 96 -15.05 -2.38 2.88
CA LEU A 96 -16.20 -3.24 2.57
C LEU A 96 -17.50 -2.79 3.28
N ALA A 97 -17.42 -1.82 4.21
CA ALA A 97 -18.58 -1.20 4.85
C ALA A 97 -19.08 0.06 4.11
N ILE A 98 -18.30 0.59 3.16
CA ILE A 98 -18.66 1.78 2.36
C ILE A 98 -18.92 1.36 0.89
N ASP A 99 -19.56 0.21 0.71
CA ASP A 99 -20.32 -0.10 -0.52
C ASP A 99 -21.84 0.08 -0.26
N ILE A 100 -22.20 0.91 0.75
CA ILE A 100 -23.56 1.42 0.88
C ILE A 100 -23.73 2.61 -0.07
N ASP A 101 -24.39 2.29 -1.19
CA ASP A 101 -25.36 3.14 -1.87
C ASP A 101 -24.84 4.44 -2.52
N VAL A 102 -23.93 4.31 -3.49
CA VAL A 102 -23.87 5.31 -4.57
C VAL A 102 -24.67 4.76 -5.75
N ARG A 103 -26.00 4.90 -5.67
CA ARG A 103 -26.84 4.94 -6.88
C ARG A 103 -26.26 6.02 -7.80
N VAL A 104 -25.59 5.60 -8.85
CA VAL A 104 -25.28 6.49 -9.99
C VAL A 104 -26.64 6.93 -10.54
N PRO A 105 -26.99 8.23 -10.53
CA PRO A 105 -28.20 8.67 -11.20
C PRO A 105 -28.06 8.34 -12.68
N ASP A 106 -29.01 7.55 -13.18
CA ASP A 106 -29.18 7.23 -14.58
C ASP A 106 -29.49 8.54 -15.32
N PHE A 107 -28.47 9.15 -15.93
CA PHE A 107 -28.67 10.23 -16.88
C PHE A 107 -29.24 9.60 -18.14
N GLY A 108 -30.56 9.42 -18.11
CA GLY A 108 -31.35 8.89 -19.21
C GLY A 108 -30.95 9.56 -20.51
N ARG A 109 -30.72 8.74 -21.54
CA ARG A 109 -30.71 9.21 -22.93
C ARG A 109 -32.06 9.87 -23.21
N GLN A 110 -32.06 11.18 -23.37
CA GLN A 110 -33.14 11.86 -24.08
C GLN A 110 -33.06 11.47 -25.57
N PRO A 111 -34.22 11.31 -26.25
CA PRO A 111 -34.28 11.04 -27.68
C PRO A 111 -33.78 12.23 -28.52
#